data_AF-A0A2E0HQ07-F1
#
_entry.id   AF-A0A2E0HQ07-F1
#
_cell.length_a   1.000
_cell.length_b   1.000
_cell.length_c   1.000
_cell.angle_alpha   90.00
_cell.angle_beta   90.00
_cell.angle_gamma   90.00
#
_symmetry.space_group_name_H-M   'P 1'
#
loop_
_entity.id
_entity.type
_entity.pdbx_description
1 polymer ?
#
loop_
_entity_poly.entity_id
_entity_poly.type
_entity_poly.pdbx_seq_one_letter_code
_entity_poly.pdbx_strand_id
1 'polypeptide(L)'
;MTKAVEEGDGIDESNEESDDELDLDMTKDEEPKGFFGVFLARLRKARNENLVTILSIGILIFSAVTGILAQELNEVDREASTYETSSTEYISQARTLESIENQVILREEILLTEVKHLVLEQSLYQAEVELLNQSMSKNTDEYYAALLAKDLISYQQSGQMLDDGLLVMCDQITSCQQDTVQMNGSDYNYSTFTFTVGQNSSVDLFLANVDDVVSEYELIFENGNLTELDGLSYKIGHVYDAIGDSNTFSFIGEEGGIEGYLTRQNIEYEDLGWQLLEQEDEHERFLSLEQDGTLNWIYYSDQANHHYQLYKMSNDSDDLMDCLEDYDNSQYAIQLANYYSGKANNMSNNITYTKGVMLQISSNIQSLAQADLTTELNAVSDKFNLASSQYQRYLESYHSAQTGLENAQELIDSLLEQSLANKSGYIQPSSGEFISEEVQESFIEEVHTESAAKYELSKESVNEAEEVRNVATEVSSSVMFVSVGNVTLGIAGGMISRASFGLANARSIFVLVAGGMAVGLIGLLNALTILI
;
A
#
# COMPACT_ATOMS: atom_id res chain seq x y z
N MET A 1 39.60 -14.27 43.06
CA MET A 1 40.25 -14.07 44.37
C MET A 1 39.42 -14.83 45.38
N THR A 2 39.93 -15.99 45.79
CA THR A 2 39.30 -17.07 46.56
C THR A 2 40.43 -17.66 47.40
N LYS A 3 40.28 -18.20 48.59
CA LYS A 3 39.23 -18.31 49.63
C LYS A 3 39.94 -19.01 50.82
N ALA A 4 39.33 -19.00 52.02
CA ALA A 4 39.58 -19.93 53.16
C ALA A 4 40.89 -19.66 53.96
N VAL A 5 41.04 -19.84 55.29
CA VAL A 5 40.27 -20.51 56.36
C VAL A 5 41.00 -20.28 57.73
N GLU A 6 40.29 -20.45 58.87
CA GLU A 6 40.76 -20.75 60.28
C GLU A 6 41.67 -19.73 61.02
N GLU A 7 41.77 -19.61 62.36
CA GLU A 7 41.33 -20.32 63.59
C GLU A 7 41.68 -19.46 64.84
N GLY A 8 41.21 -19.87 66.04
CA GLY A 8 41.83 -19.59 67.36
C GLY A 8 41.07 -18.62 68.26
N ASP A 9 40.29 -19.02 69.28
CA ASP A 9 40.54 -19.81 70.50
C ASP A 9 41.16 -19.01 71.67
N GLY A 10 40.61 -19.16 72.88
CA GLY A 10 41.04 -18.43 74.08
C GLY A 10 40.02 -18.42 75.23
N ILE A 11 40.01 -19.52 75.99
CA ILE A 11 39.40 -19.70 77.32
C ILE A 11 40.32 -19.08 78.40
N ASP A 12 39.78 -18.43 79.45
CA ASP A 12 40.28 -18.68 80.82
C ASP A 12 39.27 -18.31 81.93
N GLU A 13 39.32 -19.13 82.98
CA GLU A 13 38.45 -19.18 84.15
C GLU A 13 38.91 -18.27 85.31
N SER A 14 37.98 -18.07 86.25
CA SER A 14 38.16 -18.04 87.71
C SER A 14 38.29 -16.70 88.46
N ASN A 15 37.56 -16.69 89.59
CA ASN A 15 37.70 -15.89 90.82
C ASN A 15 37.20 -14.44 90.74
N GLU A 16 36.44 -13.90 91.70
CA GLU A 16 36.41 -14.17 93.14
C GLU A 16 35.09 -13.63 93.74
N GLU A 17 34.53 -14.38 94.69
CA GLU A 17 33.50 -13.93 95.62
C GLU A 17 34.05 -12.80 96.50
N SER A 18 33.28 -11.73 96.70
CA SER A 18 33.40 -10.91 97.90
C SER A 18 32.01 -10.39 98.30
N ASP A 19 31.40 -11.14 99.21
CA ASP A 19 30.38 -10.68 100.14
C ASP A 19 30.92 -9.47 100.92
N ASP A 20 30.54 -8.26 100.52
CA ASP A 20 30.61 -7.11 101.42
C ASP A 20 29.28 -6.99 102.16
N GLU A 21 29.28 -7.74 103.25
CA GLU A 21 28.34 -7.70 104.35
C GLU A 21 28.11 -6.26 104.84
N LEU A 22 26.85 -6.04 105.14
CA LEU A 22 26.23 -4.81 105.57
C LEU A 22 26.76 -4.40 106.96
N ASP A 23 27.83 -3.61 107.03
CA ASP A 23 28.31 -3.07 108.31
C ASP A 23 27.55 -1.78 108.68
N LEU A 24 26.48 -1.98 109.44
CA LEU A 24 25.70 -0.95 110.14
C LEU A 24 26.48 -0.46 111.35
N ASP A 25 27.40 0.50 111.17
CA ASP A 25 27.81 1.34 112.30
C ASP A 25 26.87 2.53 112.45
N MET A 26 26.18 2.56 113.59
CA MET A 26 25.25 3.58 114.00
C MET A 26 26.02 4.79 114.54
N THR A 27 25.79 5.98 113.99
CA THR A 27 25.32 7.19 114.72
C THR A 27 25.50 8.46 113.88
N LYS A 28 24.39 8.98 113.33
CA LYS A 28 24.11 10.42 113.21
C LYS A 28 22.69 10.64 112.68
N ASP A 29 21.85 11.24 113.52
CA ASP A 29 20.53 11.75 113.16
C ASP A 29 20.69 13.00 112.26
N GLU A 30 20.19 12.94 111.02
CA GLU A 30 19.90 14.14 110.22
C GLU A 30 18.47 14.09 109.66
N GLU A 31 17.76 15.22 109.75
CA GLU A 31 16.36 15.38 109.33
C GLU A 31 16.19 15.35 107.79
N PRO A 32 15.17 14.67 107.24
CA PRO A 32 15.00 14.55 105.79
C PRO A 32 14.35 15.80 105.15
N LYS A 33 14.98 16.35 104.10
CA LYS A 33 14.44 17.44 103.25
C LYS A 33 14.00 16.90 101.87
N GLY A 34 12.78 17.27 101.44
CA GLY A 34 12.20 16.97 100.11
C GLY A 34 10.77 16.44 100.19
N PHE A 35 9.90 16.64 99.18
CA PHE A 35 8.52 16.11 99.19
C PHE A 35 8.50 14.59 99.44
N PHE A 36 9.43 13.86 98.82
CA PHE A 36 9.67 12.44 99.08
C PHE A 36 10.12 12.17 100.52
N GLY A 37 11.03 12.98 101.07
CA GLY A 37 11.50 12.85 102.46
C GLY A 37 10.41 13.15 103.49
N VAL A 38 9.54 14.13 103.22
CA VAL A 38 8.37 14.49 104.04
C VAL A 38 7.27 13.45 103.92
N PHE A 39 7.07 12.88 102.73
CA PHE A 39 6.13 11.77 102.49
C PHE A 39 6.60 10.49 103.18
N LEU A 40 7.89 10.13 103.07
CA LEU A 40 8.54 9.03 103.79
C LEU A 40 8.47 9.21 105.31
N ALA A 41 8.68 10.44 105.82
CA ALA A 41 8.55 10.75 107.24
C ALA A 41 7.10 10.67 107.73
N ARG A 42 6.11 11.06 106.91
CA ARG A 42 4.67 10.90 107.20
C ARG A 42 4.23 9.43 107.15
N LEU A 43 4.75 8.64 106.22
CA LEU A 43 4.54 7.18 106.16
C LEU A 43 5.11 6.50 107.41
N ARG A 44 6.32 6.87 107.86
CA ARG A 44 6.93 6.35 109.10
C ARG A 44 6.11 6.63 110.36
N LYS A 45 5.29 7.69 110.37
CA LYS A 45 4.47 8.11 111.53
C LYS A 45 3.05 7.53 111.50
N ALA A 46 2.66 6.83 110.45
CA ALA A 46 1.32 6.24 110.33
C ALA A 46 1.22 4.93 111.14
N ARG A 47 0.27 4.86 112.08
CA ARG A 47 -0.05 3.62 112.82
C ARG A 47 -0.61 2.56 111.86
N ASN A 48 -0.34 1.28 112.12
CA ASN A 48 -0.62 0.11 111.25
C ASN A 48 -1.93 0.13 110.42
N GLU A 49 -3.03 0.68 110.92
CA GLU A 49 -4.31 0.76 110.19
C GLU A 49 -4.26 1.73 108.99
N ASN A 50 -3.58 2.87 109.10
CA ASN A 50 -3.49 3.85 108.00
C ASN A 50 -2.63 3.35 106.84
N LEU A 51 -1.66 2.47 107.11
CA LEU A 51 -0.75 1.95 106.08
C LEU A 51 -1.45 0.94 105.17
N VAL A 52 -2.32 0.10 105.73
CA VAL A 52 -3.19 -0.80 104.95
C VAL A 52 -4.15 0.01 104.09
N THR A 53 -4.74 1.08 104.62
CA THR A 53 -5.64 1.97 103.84
C THR A 53 -4.91 2.68 102.70
N ILE A 54 -3.70 3.22 102.93
CA ILE A 54 -2.88 3.86 101.89
C ILE A 54 -2.51 2.85 100.80
N LEU A 55 -2.18 1.62 101.17
CA LEU A 55 -1.80 0.56 100.24
C LEU A 55 -2.99 0.08 99.40
N SER A 56 -4.16 -0.12 100.01
CA SER A 56 -5.39 -0.46 99.29
C SER A 56 -5.84 0.65 98.35
N ILE A 57 -5.72 1.92 98.74
CA ILE A 57 -6.02 3.08 97.88
C ILE A 57 -5.01 3.17 96.73
N GLY A 58 -3.72 3.00 97.01
CA GLY A 58 -2.67 3.00 95.98
C GLY A 58 -2.87 1.91 94.93
N ILE A 59 -3.19 0.68 95.37
CA ILE A 59 -3.50 -0.43 94.47
C ILE A 59 -4.75 -0.13 93.64
N LEU A 60 -5.82 0.42 94.25
CA LEU A 60 -7.04 0.80 93.54
C LEU A 60 -6.78 1.87 92.47
N ILE A 61 -6.02 2.91 92.80
CA ILE A 61 -5.69 4.01 91.87
C ILE A 61 -4.85 3.48 90.72
N PHE A 62 -3.78 2.74 91.00
CA PHE A 62 -2.92 2.19 89.95
C PHE A 62 -3.66 1.16 89.10
N SER A 63 -4.53 0.32 89.68
CA SER A 63 -5.31 -0.65 88.90
C SER A 63 -6.36 0.03 88.01
N ALA A 64 -6.97 1.13 88.46
CA ALA A 64 -7.88 1.93 87.64
C ALA A 64 -7.13 2.63 86.50
N VAL A 65 -5.94 3.18 86.75
CA VAL A 65 -5.10 3.84 85.74
C VAL A 65 -4.54 2.85 84.73
N THR A 66 -4.13 1.65 85.16
CA THR A 66 -3.77 0.56 84.23
C THR A 66 -4.95 0.17 83.34
N GLY A 67 -6.17 0.14 83.86
CA GLY A 67 -7.37 -0.13 83.07
C GLY A 67 -7.66 0.94 82.01
N ILE A 68 -7.51 2.22 82.37
CA ILE A 68 -7.68 3.35 81.45
C ILE A 68 -6.60 3.33 80.37
N LEU A 69 -5.33 3.17 80.74
CA LEU A 69 -4.22 3.11 79.78
C LEU A 69 -4.28 1.88 78.87
N ALA A 70 -4.83 0.75 79.34
CA ALA A 70 -5.05 -0.43 78.51
C ALA A 70 -6.21 -0.26 77.52
N GLN A 71 -7.20 0.59 77.83
CA GLN A 71 -8.22 0.97 76.87
C GLN A 71 -7.66 1.92 75.81
N GLU A 72 -6.85 2.89 76.23
CA GLU A 72 -6.16 3.81 75.33
C GLU A 72 -5.20 3.08 74.40
N LEU A 73 -4.39 2.15 74.92
CA LEU A 73 -3.49 1.33 74.11
C LEU A 73 -4.25 0.51 73.06
N ASN A 74 -5.39 -0.10 73.42
CA ASN A 74 -6.21 -0.84 72.46
C ASN A 74 -6.85 0.08 71.40
N GLU A 75 -7.21 1.31 71.75
CA GLU A 75 -7.76 2.28 70.81
C GLU A 75 -6.69 2.79 69.83
N VAL A 76 -5.50 3.10 70.34
CA VAL A 76 -4.32 3.49 69.54
C VAL A 76 -3.86 2.35 68.64
N ASP A 77 -3.82 1.11 69.12
CA ASP A 77 -3.50 -0.07 68.30
C ASP A 77 -4.56 -0.30 67.21
N ARG A 78 -5.85 -0.06 67.51
CA ARG A 78 -6.94 -0.14 66.54
C ARG A 78 -6.83 0.95 65.47
N GLU A 79 -6.48 2.16 65.86
CA GLU A 79 -6.27 3.30 64.97
C GLU A 79 -5.06 3.08 64.05
N ALA A 80 -3.90 2.69 64.61
CA ALA A 80 -2.72 2.32 63.83
C ALA A 80 -3.00 1.17 62.85
N SER A 81 -3.72 0.12 63.30
CA SER A 81 -4.12 -0.98 62.42
C SER A 81 -5.05 -0.54 61.29
N THR A 82 -5.86 0.50 61.49
CA THR A 82 -6.74 1.06 60.45
C THR A 82 -5.94 1.82 59.40
N TYR A 83 -4.92 2.59 59.83
CA TYR A 83 -3.97 3.26 58.92
C TYR A 83 -3.08 2.27 58.15
N GLU A 84 -2.63 1.18 58.78
CA GLU A 84 -1.92 0.10 58.08
C GLU A 84 -2.81 -0.62 57.05
N THR A 85 -4.08 -0.87 57.40
CA THR A 85 -5.03 -1.51 56.49
C THR A 85 -5.35 -0.61 55.30
N SER A 86 -5.58 0.69 55.52
CA SER A 86 -5.82 1.64 54.43
C SER A 86 -4.58 1.83 53.56
N SER A 87 -3.37 1.88 54.13
CA SER A 87 -2.13 1.92 53.35
C SER A 87 -1.97 0.68 52.45
N THR A 88 -2.22 -0.52 52.98
CA THR A 88 -2.16 -1.75 52.16
C THR A 88 -3.23 -1.77 51.07
N GLU A 89 -4.41 -1.22 51.33
CA GLU A 89 -5.45 -1.04 50.30
C GLU A 89 -5.01 -0.04 49.22
N TYR A 90 -4.42 1.10 49.59
CA TYR A 90 -3.90 2.09 48.64
C TYR A 90 -2.78 1.52 47.77
N ILE A 91 -1.86 0.72 48.32
CA ILE A 91 -0.81 0.02 47.54
C ILE A 91 -1.44 -0.97 46.55
N SER A 92 -2.45 -1.72 46.99
CA SER A 92 -3.15 -2.67 46.11
C SER A 92 -3.86 -1.96 44.95
N GLN A 93 -4.55 -0.86 45.25
CA GLN A 93 -5.19 -0.01 44.24
C GLN A 93 -4.16 0.63 43.30
N ALA A 94 -3.06 1.17 43.83
CA ALA A 94 -1.97 1.77 43.05
C ALA A 94 -1.38 0.77 42.06
N ARG A 95 -1.05 -0.45 42.50
CA ARG A 95 -0.54 -1.52 41.62
C ARG A 95 -1.55 -1.93 40.54
N THR A 96 -2.83 -1.96 40.88
CA THR A 96 -3.88 -2.30 39.91
C THR A 96 -4.01 -1.21 38.86
N LEU A 97 -4.02 0.07 39.28
CA LEU A 97 -4.05 1.23 38.38
C LEU A 97 -2.79 1.29 37.51
N GLU A 98 -1.61 1.18 38.12
CA GLU A 98 -0.32 1.12 37.41
C GLU A 98 -0.30 0.01 36.35
N SER A 99 -0.88 -1.17 36.65
CA SER A 99 -1.00 -2.24 35.66
C SER A 99 -1.93 -1.87 34.50
N ILE A 100 -3.01 -1.13 34.73
CA ILE A 100 -3.93 -0.67 33.68
C ILE A 100 -3.26 0.44 32.85
N GLU A 101 -2.63 1.41 33.51
CA GLU A 101 -1.86 2.50 32.91
C GLU A 101 -0.73 1.94 32.02
N ASN A 102 0.01 0.94 32.49
CA ASN A 102 1.02 0.24 31.69
C ASN A 102 0.42 -0.46 30.45
N GLN A 103 -0.80 -1.00 30.54
CA GLN A 103 -1.49 -1.55 29.36
C GLN A 103 -1.86 -0.46 28.35
N VAL A 104 -2.21 0.74 28.81
CA VAL A 104 -2.45 1.90 27.94
C VAL A 104 -1.16 2.29 27.21
N ILE A 105 -0.04 2.39 27.93
CA ILE A 105 1.27 2.71 27.34
C ILE A 105 1.68 1.66 26.31
N LEU A 106 1.56 0.37 26.63
CA LEU A 106 1.85 -0.73 25.70
C LEU A 106 0.98 -0.69 24.45
N ARG A 107 -0.33 -0.43 24.60
CA ARG A 107 -1.23 -0.28 23.46
C ARG A 107 -0.81 0.89 22.58
N GLU A 108 -0.44 2.01 23.19
CA GLU A 108 0.03 3.20 22.48
C GLU A 108 1.33 2.90 21.72
N GLU A 109 2.29 2.23 22.35
CA GLU A 109 3.54 1.81 21.71
C GLU A 109 3.30 0.91 20.49
N ILE A 110 2.38 -0.06 20.60
CA ILE A 110 1.98 -0.94 19.48
C ILE A 110 1.36 -0.11 18.35
N LEU A 111 0.42 0.79 18.66
CA LEU A 111 -0.24 1.64 17.67
C LEU A 111 0.77 2.52 16.94
N LEU A 112 1.66 3.19 17.68
CA LEU A 112 2.68 4.07 17.09
C LEU A 112 3.71 3.29 16.29
N THR A 113 4.04 2.06 16.68
CA THR A 113 4.93 1.18 15.90
C THR A 113 4.29 0.78 14.57
N GLU A 114 2.99 0.46 14.56
CA GLU A 114 2.24 0.16 13.34
C GLU A 114 2.16 1.40 12.42
N VAL A 115 1.89 2.58 12.99
CA VAL A 115 1.90 3.85 12.23
C VAL A 115 3.26 4.07 11.58
N LYS A 116 4.36 3.88 12.32
CA LYS A 116 5.71 4.03 11.75
C LYS A 116 5.98 3.04 10.62
N HIS A 117 5.51 1.80 10.74
CA HIS A 117 5.61 0.81 9.68
C HIS A 117 4.84 1.26 8.42
N LEU A 118 3.61 1.73 8.58
CA LEU A 118 2.79 2.22 7.47
C LEU A 118 3.39 3.48 6.81
N VAL A 119 3.99 4.38 7.58
CA VAL A 119 4.70 5.57 7.04
C VAL A 119 5.87 5.13 6.15
N LEU A 120 6.60 4.08 6.53
CA LEU A 120 7.65 3.52 5.68
C LEU A 120 7.08 2.90 4.40
N GLU A 121 6.00 2.11 4.48
CA GLU A 121 5.32 1.56 3.30
C GLU A 121 4.81 2.68 2.37
N GLN A 122 4.20 3.72 2.94
CA GLN A 122 3.75 4.89 2.20
C GLN A 122 4.90 5.54 1.43
N SER A 123 6.07 5.70 2.06
CA SER A 123 7.26 6.27 1.40
C SER A 123 7.76 5.40 0.24
N LEU A 124 7.64 4.08 0.36
CA LEU A 124 7.99 3.14 -0.71
C LEU A 124 7.00 3.24 -1.89
N TYR A 125 5.69 3.28 -1.61
CA TYR A 125 4.69 3.49 -2.66
C TYR A 125 4.87 4.84 -3.35
N GLN A 126 5.19 5.90 -2.60
CA GLN A 126 5.45 7.21 -3.19
C GLN A 126 6.68 7.19 -4.11
N ALA A 127 7.77 6.54 -3.69
CA ALA A 127 8.95 6.37 -4.52
C ALA A 127 8.67 5.54 -5.78
N GLU A 128 7.82 4.50 -5.67
CA GLU A 128 7.39 3.70 -6.81
C GLU A 128 6.53 4.51 -7.80
N VAL A 129 5.56 5.30 -7.31
CA VAL A 129 4.75 6.21 -8.14
C VAL A 129 5.63 7.23 -8.85
N GLU A 130 6.61 7.83 -8.16
CA GLU A 130 7.55 8.79 -8.76
C GLU A 130 8.40 8.14 -9.87
N LEU A 131 8.91 6.92 -9.62
CA LEU A 131 9.67 6.16 -10.61
C LEU A 131 8.81 5.77 -11.82
N LEU A 132 7.57 5.35 -11.59
CA LEU A 132 6.63 5.01 -12.65
C LEU A 132 6.26 6.25 -13.47
N ASN A 133 6.01 7.39 -12.83
CA ASN A 133 5.76 8.66 -13.53
C ASN A 133 6.92 9.08 -14.44
N GLN A 134 8.17 8.81 -14.04
CA GLN A 134 9.33 9.07 -14.91
C GLN A 134 9.34 8.18 -16.16
N SER A 135 8.81 6.95 -16.05
CA SER A 135 8.70 6.02 -17.18
C SER A 135 7.41 6.19 -18.01
N MET A 136 6.44 6.99 -17.53
CA MET A 136 5.13 7.15 -18.14
C MET A 136 5.21 7.59 -19.59
N SER A 137 5.87 8.73 -19.85
CA SER A 137 5.99 9.30 -21.20
C SER A 137 6.53 8.26 -22.16
N LYS A 138 7.65 7.63 -21.80
CA LYS A 138 8.29 6.61 -22.63
C LYS A 138 7.37 5.44 -22.96
N ASN A 139 6.71 4.84 -21.96
CA ASN A 139 5.83 3.70 -22.20
C ASN A 139 4.59 4.08 -23.02
N THR A 140 4.07 5.29 -22.80
CA THR A 140 2.95 5.85 -23.58
C THR A 140 3.37 6.10 -25.03
N ASP A 141 4.52 6.74 -25.24
CA ASP A 141 5.06 7.06 -26.57
C ASP A 141 5.36 5.77 -27.36
N GLU A 142 6.02 4.78 -26.75
CA GLU A 142 6.29 3.47 -27.39
C GLU A 142 4.99 2.73 -27.77
N TYR A 143 3.94 2.80 -26.93
CA TYR A 143 2.64 2.22 -27.23
C TYR A 143 1.97 2.91 -28.43
N TYR A 144 1.88 4.24 -28.42
CA TYR A 144 1.23 5.00 -29.48
C TYR A 144 2.00 4.95 -30.79
N ALA A 145 3.34 4.97 -30.76
CA ALA A 145 4.17 4.78 -31.95
C ALA A 145 3.94 3.39 -32.59
N ALA A 146 3.92 2.32 -31.78
CA ALA A 146 3.68 0.98 -32.28
C ALA A 146 2.26 0.79 -32.83
N LEU A 147 1.25 1.36 -32.16
CA LEU A 147 -0.13 1.34 -32.64
C LEU A 147 -0.31 2.15 -33.92
N LEU A 148 0.32 3.33 -34.01
CA LEU A 148 0.31 4.17 -35.20
C LEU A 148 0.89 3.43 -36.40
N ALA A 149 2.09 2.86 -36.27
CA ALA A 149 2.72 2.09 -37.34
C ALA A 149 1.82 0.93 -37.79
N LYS A 150 1.22 0.21 -36.83
CA LYS A 150 0.34 -0.93 -37.13
C LYS A 150 -0.90 -0.48 -37.88
N ASP A 151 -1.52 0.62 -37.46
CA ASP A 151 -2.74 1.15 -38.07
C ASP A 151 -2.51 1.62 -39.50
N LEU A 152 -1.46 2.42 -39.73
CA LEU A 152 -1.13 2.94 -41.06
C LEU A 152 -0.76 1.81 -42.04
N ILE A 153 0.05 0.83 -41.60
CA ILE A 153 0.47 -0.30 -42.44
C ILE A 153 -0.69 -1.27 -42.70
N SER A 154 -1.51 -1.55 -41.69
CA SER A 154 -2.71 -2.39 -41.82
C SER A 154 -3.68 -1.81 -42.86
N TYR A 155 -3.89 -0.49 -42.80
CA TYR A 155 -4.77 0.20 -43.73
C TYR A 155 -4.21 0.19 -45.15
N GLN A 156 -2.90 0.42 -45.33
CA GLN A 156 -2.28 0.32 -46.66
C GLN A 156 -2.37 -1.10 -47.25
N GLN A 157 -2.12 -2.12 -46.44
CA GLN A 157 -2.15 -3.52 -46.89
C GLN A 157 -3.56 -4.00 -47.24
N SER A 158 -4.51 -3.80 -46.33
CA SER A 158 -5.81 -4.49 -46.33
C SER A 158 -7.02 -3.55 -46.30
N GLY A 159 -6.80 -2.22 -46.26
CA GLY A 159 -7.86 -1.22 -46.10
C GLY A 159 -8.52 -1.22 -44.72
N GLN A 160 -8.03 -2.03 -43.77
CA GLN A 160 -8.59 -2.15 -42.43
C GLN A 160 -8.02 -1.08 -41.49
N MET A 161 -8.92 -0.28 -40.93
CA MET A 161 -8.61 0.61 -39.82
C MET A 161 -8.72 -0.16 -38.50
N LEU A 162 -7.82 0.09 -37.55
CA LEU A 162 -7.86 -0.55 -36.23
C LEU A 162 -8.78 0.22 -35.27
N ASP A 163 -9.62 -0.48 -34.50
CA ASP A 163 -10.63 0.13 -33.61
C ASP A 163 -10.06 1.20 -32.66
N ASP A 164 -8.85 0.99 -32.14
CA ASP A 164 -8.16 1.93 -31.24
C ASP A 164 -7.11 2.81 -31.97
N GLY A 165 -7.00 2.68 -33.29
CA GLY A 165 -6.03 3.36 -34.13
C GLY A 165 -6.40 4.81 -34.46
N LEU A 166 -5.42 5.55 -34.98
CA LEU A 166 -5.57 6.95 -35.40
C LEU A 166 -6.63 7.11 -36.50
N LEU A 167 -6.67 6.19 -37.47
CA LEU A 167 -7.54 6.30 -38.65
C LEU A 167 -9.02 6.17 -38.29
N VAL A 168 -9.39 5.26 -37.39
CA VAL A 168 -10.78 5.14 -36.89
C VAL A 168 -11.24 6.41 -36.17
N MET A 169 -10.32 7.10 -35.49
CA MET A 169 -10.67 8.36 -34.81
C MET A 169 -11.12 9.42 -35.82
N CYS A 170 -10.65 9.37 -37.08
CA CYS A 170 -11.04 10.31 -38.12
C CYS A 170 -12.56 10.34 -38.37
N ASP A 171 -13.21 9.17 -38.32
CA ASP A 171 -14.67 9.05 -38.51
C ASP A 171 -15.48 9.66 -37.35
N GLN A 172 -14.84 9.86 -36.20
CA GLN A 172 -15.50 10.24 -34.95
C GLN A 172 -15.26 11.69 -34.55
N ILE A 173 -14.25 12.35 -35.12
CA ILE A 173 -13.79 13.67 -34.68
C ILE A 173 -13.79 14.68 -35.81
N THR A 174 -14.17 15.92 -35.50
CA THR A 174 -14.15 17.03 -36.47
C THR A 174 -12.75 17.56 -36.78
N SER A 175 -11.72 17.07 -36.09
CA SER A 175 -10.32 17.47 -36.26
C SER A 175 -9.58 16.67 -37.33
N CYS A 176 -10.29 15.76 -38.02
CA CYS A 176 -9.78 15.03 -39.15
C CYS A 176 -10.60 15.35 -40.41
N GLN A 177 -9.92 15.45 -41.54
CA GLN A 177 -10.53 15.56 -42.86
C GLN A 177 -10.11 14.36 -43.69
N GLN A 178 -11.09 13.61 -44.18
CA GLN A 178 -10.89 12.53 -45.13
C GLN A 178 -11.35 12.97 -46.52
N ASP A 179 -10.47 12.81 -47.51
CA ASP A 179 -10.77 13.11 -48.91
C ASP A 179 -10.34 11.96 -49.82
N THR A 180 -10.98 11.85 -50.97
CA THR A 180 -10.53 11.00 -52.07
C THR A 180 -9.96 11.88 -53.18
N VAL A 181 -8.72 11.64 -53.55
CA VAL A 181 -8.00 12.41 -54.56
C VAL A 181 -7.73 11.51 -55.77
N GLN A 182 -8.12 11.99 -56.95
CA GLN A 182 -7.69 11.43 -58.23
C GLN A 182 -6.59 12.31 -58.81
N MET A 183 -5.46 11.71 -59.17
CA MET A 183 -4.42 12.42 -59.89
C MET A 183 -4.59 12.33 -61.40
N ASN A 184 -4.30 13.44 -62.07
CA ASN A 184 -4.21 13.46 -63.53
C ASN A 184 -3.01 12.63 -64.00
N GLY A 185 -3.28 11.45 -64.56
CA GLY A 185 -2.24 10.59 -65.15
C GLY A 185 -1.95 9.32 -64.36
N SER A 186 -2.45 9.18 -63.13
CA SER A 186 -2.39 7.92 -62.38
C SER A 186 -3.65 7.09 -62.59
N ASP A 187 -3.52 5.78 -62.70
CA ASP A 187 -4.66 4.84 -62.68
C ASP A 187 -5.25 4.63 -61.26
N TYR A 188 -4.71 5.33 -60.26
CA TYR A 188 -5.03 5.12 -58.84
C TYR A 188 -5.87 6.26 -58.27
N ASN A 189 -6.84 5.88 -57.43
CA ASN A 189 -7.45 6.80 -56.47
C ASN A 189 -6.62 6.75 -55.19
N TYR A 190 -6.53 7.87 -54.48
CA TYR A 190 -5.88 7.93 -53.17
C TYR A 190 -6.88 8.37 -52.10
N SER A 191 -6.82 7.72 -50.94
CA SER A 191 -7.53 8.15 -49.73
C SER A 191 -6.56 8.94 -48.87
N THR A 192 -6.92 10.18 -48.54
CA THR A 192 -6.08 11.07 -47.73
C THR A 192 -6.76 11.38 -46.41
N PHE A 193 -6.01 11.31 -45.32
CA PHE A 193 -6.44 11.63 -43.96
C PHE A 193 -5.58 12.76 -43.42
N THR A 194 -6.19 13.90 -43.11
CA THR A 194 -5.49 15.07 -42.58
C THR A 194 -5.91 15.35 -41.16
N PHE A 195 -4.95 15.32 -40.23
CA PHE A 195 -5.15 15.55 -38.80
C PHE A 195 -4.47 16.86 -38.38
N THR A 196 -5.22 17.73 -37.71
CA THR A 196 -4.69 19.01 -37.18
C THR A 196 -4.23 18.84 -35.73
N VAL A 197 -3.01 19.26 -35.42
CA VAL A 197 -2.40 19.22 -34.07
C VAL A 197 -3.10 20.20 -33.13
N GLY A 198 -3.25 19.83 -31.86
CA GLY A 198 -3.77 20.67 -30.78
C GLY A 198 -5.30 20.77 -30.72
N GLN A 199 -6.01 20.06 -31.60
CA GLN A 199 -7.48 20.01 -31.61
C GLN A 199 -8.04 18.89 -30.73
N ASN A 200 -7.29 17.80 -30.54
CA ASN A 200 -7.73 16.65 -29.76
C ASN A 200 -6.54 15.98 -29.07
N SER A 201 -6.56 15.92 -27.74
CA SER A 201 -5.46 15.37 -26.94
C SER A 201 -5.16 13.91 -27.24
N SER A 202 -6.16 13.11 -27.62
CA SER A 202 -5.94 11.70 -27.97
C SER A 202 -5.26 11.56 -29.32
N VAL A 203 -5.62 12.39 -30.30
CA VAL A 203 -4.94 12.46 -31.60
C VAL A 203 -3.51 12.96 -31.44
N ASP A 204 -3.32 13.99 -30.60
CA ASP A 204 -2.00 14.58 -30.36
C ASP A 204 -0.98 13.58 -29.81
N LEU A 205 -1.43 12.57 -29.04
CA LEU A 205 -0.57 11.46 -28.59
C LEU A 205 -0.03 10.63 -29.76
N PHE A 206 -0.84 10.39 -30.80
CA PHE A 206 -0.35 9.75 -32.02
C PHE A 206 0.55 10.69 -32.82
N LEU A 207 0.13 11.96 -33.00
CA LEU A 207 0.86 12.93 -33.82
C LEU A 207 2.25 13.25 -33.27
N ALA A 208 2.43 13.21 -31.95
CA ALA A 208 3.74 13.37 -31.30
C ALA A 208 4.77 12.30 -31.71
N ASN A 209 4.30 11.12 -32.17
CA ASN A 209 5.13 9.97 -32.51
C ASN A 209 5.29 9.75 -34.03
N VAL A 210 4.74 10.64 -34.86
CA VAL A 210 4.73 10.47 -36.33
C VAL A 210 6.14 10.49 -36.91
N ASP A 211 6.97 11.44 -36.51
CA ASP A 211 8.34 11.55 -37.04
C ASP A 211 9.18 10.30 -36.73
N ASP A 212 9.02 9.73 -35.53
CA ASP A 212 9.70 8.51 -35.12
C ASP A 212 9.24 7.31 -35.96
N VAL A 213 7.92 7.17 -36.19
CA VAL A 213 7.36 6.10 -37.02
C VAL A 213 7.79 6.23 -38.48
N VAL A 214 7.71 7.43 -39.05
CA VAL A 214 8.12 7.68 -40.45
C VAL A 214 9.62 7.41 -40.63
N SER A 215 10.44 7.79 -39.65
CA SER A 215 11.89 7.52 -39.68
C SER A 215 12.22 6.03 -39.48
N GLU A 216 11.51 5.31 -38.60
CA GLU A 216 11.75 3.90 -38.35
C GLU A 216 11.35 3.02 -39.55
N TYR A 217 10.31 3.42 -40.28
CA TYR A 217 9.74 2.70 -41.41
C TYR A 217 9.97 3.42 -42.75
N GLU A 218 11.13 4.05 -42.94
CA GLU A 218 11.46 4.90 -44.10
C GLU A 218 11.25 4.24 -45.48
N LEU A 219 11.29 2.90 -45.56
CA LEU A 219 11.09 2.16 -46.80
C LEU A 219 9.61 2.04 -47.20
N ILE A 220 8.71 2.17 -46.21
CA ILE A 220 7.25 2.09 -46.37
C ILE A 220 6.65 3.49 -46.57
N PHE A 221 7.29 4.52 -46.02
CA PHE A 221 6.84 5.90 -46.15
C PHE A 221 7.52 6.64 -47.31
N GLU A 222 6.82 7.62 -47.89
CA GLU A 222 7.36 8.54 -48.88
C GLU A 222 6.69 9.93 -48.76
N ASN A 223 7.24 10.93 -49.44
CA ASN A 223 6.63 12.27 -49.47
C ASN A 223 5.23 12.21 -50.10
N GLY A 224 4.20 12.54 -49.32
CA GLY A 224 2.80 12.50 -49.73
C GLY A 224 2.33 13.75 -50.47
N ASN A 225 3.22 14.61 -50.96
CA ASN A 225 2.82 15.85 -51.61
C ASN A 225 2.00 15.54 -52.87
N LEU A 226 0.83 16.17 -52.99
CA LEU A 226 -0.18 15.83 -54.02
C LEU A 226 0.33 15.96 -55.45
N THR A 227 1.42 16.70 -55.69
CA THR A 227 2.06 16.85 -57.01
C THR A 227 3.14 15.81 -57.31
N GLU A 228 3.59 15.05 -56.31
CA GLU A 228 4.66 14.02 -56.38
C GLU A 228 4.11 12.60 -56.13
N LEU A 229 2.83 12.49 -55.81
CA LEU A 229 2.08 11.24 -55.63
C LEU A 229 2.12 10.29 -56.85
N ASP A 230 2.53 10.76 -58.03
CA ASP A 230 2.78 9.91 -59.22
C ASP A 230 3.84 8.81 -58.95
N GLY A 231 4.67 8.99 -57.90
CA GLY A 231 5.64 8.00 -57.41
C GLY A 231 5.11 7.08 -56.29
N LEU A 232 4.00 7.43 -55.64
CA LEU A 232 3.38 6.66 -54.56
C LEU A 232 2.58 5.49 -55.16
N SER A 233 3.31 4.50 -55.65
CA SER A 233 2.71 3.30 -56.24
C SER A 233 2.11 2.41 -55.16
N TYR A 234 2.84 2.13 -54.08
CA TYR A 234 2.39 1.24 -52.99
C TYR A 234 2.82 1.64 -51.58
N LYS A 235 3.49 2.77 -51.44
CA LYS A 235 3.94 3.29 -50.14
C LYS A 235 2.88 4.18 -49.49
N ILE A 236 3.10 4.50 -48.22
CA ILE A 236 2.27 5.44 -47.46
C ILE A 236 2.84 6.84 -47.67
N GLY A 237 2.04 7.74 -48.21
CA GLY A 237 2.43 9.14 -48.35
C GLY A 237 2.27 9.88 -47.02
N HIS A 238 3.27 10.64 -46.61
CA HIS A 238 3.19 11.52 -45.43
C HIS A 238 3.64 12.95 -45.79
N VAL A 239 2.88 13.93 -45.31
CA VAL A 239 3.23 15.36 -45.38
C VAL A 239 2.89 16.02 -44.06
N TYR A 240 3.84 16.79 -43.55
CA TYR A 240 3.60 17.73 -42.47
C TYR A 240 3.50 19.16 -43.01
N ASP A 241 2.36 19.82 -42.80
CA ASP A 241 2.16 21.24 -43.07
C ASP A 241 2.42 22.06 -41.81
N ALA A 242 3.58 22.72 -41.76
CA ALA A 242 3.98 23.58 -40.65
C ALA A 242 3.16 24.88 -40.53
N ILE A 243 2.41 25.30 -41.56
CA ILE A 243 1.56 26.50 -41.50
C ILE A 243 0.21 26.15 -40.86
N GLY A 244 -0.37 25.01 -41.25
CA GLY A 244 -1.61 24.48 -40.71
C GLY A 244 -1.44 23.68 -39.42
N ASP A 245 -0.20 23.33 -39.04
CA ASP A 245 0.11 22.37 -37.97
C ASP A 245 -0.67 21.05 -38.17
N SER A 246 -0.55 20.47 -39.37
CA SER A 246 -1.32 19.28 -39.74
C SER A 246 -0.47 18.19 -40.38
N ASN A 247 -0.81 16.94 -40.07
CA ASN A 247 -0.24 15.74 -40.69
C ASN A 247 -1.24 15.14 -41.67
N THR A 248 -0.81 14.95 -42.92
CA THR A 248 -1.60 14.30 -43.95
C THR A 248 -0.98 12.95 -44.31
N PHE A 249 -1.78 11.90 -44.20
CA PHE A 249 -1.44 10.54 -44.65
C PHE A 249 -2.21 10.23 -45.93
N SER A 250 -1.53 9.66 -46.93
CA SER A 250 -2.11 9.29 -48.22
C SER A 250 -1.90 7.80 -48.47
N PHE A 251 -2.97 7.12 -48.85
CA PHE A 251 -3.02 5.68 -49.07
C PHE A 251 -3.62 5.37 -50.43
N ILE A 252 -3.41 4.15 -50.93
CA ILE A 252 -4.18 3.65 -52.07
C ILE A 252 -5.66 3.65 -51.67
N GLY A 253 -6.47 4.40 -52.43
CA GLY A 253 -7.89 4.62 -52.18
C GLY A 253 -8.80 3.53 -52.72
N GLU A 254 -8.26 2.32 -52.94
CA GLU A 254 -9.05 1.17 -53.36
C GLU A 254 -9.59 0.43 -52.13
N GLU A 255 -10.83 -0.03 -52.22
CA GLU A 255 -11.45 -0.80 -51.13
C GLU A 255 -10.62 -2.07 -50.87
N GLY A 256 -10.08 -2.19 -49.66
CA GLY A 256 -9.20 -3.30 -49.28
C GLY A 256 -7.69 -3.06 -49.48
N GLY A 257 -7.25 -1.82 -49.77
CA GLY A 257 -5.82 -1.49 -49.88
C GLY A 257 -5.11 -2.23 -51.01
N ILE A 258 -3.84 -2.60 -50.81
CA ILE A 258 -3.03 -3.38 -51.77
C ILE A 258 -3.71 -4.71 -52.11
N GLU A 259 -4.25 -5.43 -51.11
CA GLU A 259 -4.92 -6.73 -51.30
C GLU A 259 -6.19 -6.60 -52.14
N GLY A 260 -6.98 -5.57 -51.88
CA GLY A 260 -8.17 -5.24 -52.67
C GLY A 260 -7.83 -4.94 -54.12
N TYR A 261 -6.77 -4.14 -54.34
CA TYR A 261 -6.30 -3.80 -55.68
C TYR A 261 -5.78 -5.05 -56.43
N LEU A 262 -4.99 -5.89 -55.77
CA LEU A 262 -4.51 -7.17 -56.33
C LEU A 262 -5.69 -8.07 -56.72
N THR A 263 -6.70 -8.17 -55.85
CA THR A 263 -7.89 -8.99 -56.11
C THR A 263 -8.63 -8.52 -57.36
N ARG A 264 -8.87 -7.20 -57.47
CA ARG A 264 -9.54 -6.59 -58.63
C ARG A 264 -8.77 -6.83 -59.93
N GLN A 265 -7.45 -6.60 -59.93
CA GLN A 265 -6.61 -6.80 -61.11
C GLN A 265 -6.55 -8.26 -61.54
N ASN A 266 -6.51 -9.21 -60.60
CA ASN A 266 -6.56 -10.63 -60.94
C ASN A 266 -7.90 -11.02 -61.61
N ILE A 267 -9.03 -10.52 -61.09
CA ILE A 267 -10.35 -10.74 -61.69
C ILE A 267 -10.40 -10.19 -63.12
N GLU A 268 -9.94 -8.94 -63.32
CA GLU A 268 -9.92 -8.31 -64.65
C GLU A 268 -9.00 -9.07 -65.63
N TYR A 269 -7.85 -9.54 -65.17
CA TYR A 269 -6.94 -10.36 -65.97
C TYR A 269 -7.59 -11.68 -66.42
N GLU A 270 -8.31 -12.37 -65.51
CA GLU A 270 -9.02 -13.61 -65.82
C GLU A 270 -10.16 -13.37 -66.83
N ASP A 271 -10.95 -12.32 -66.65
CA ASP A 271 -12.04 -11.94 -67.57
C ASP A 271 -11.52 -11.63 -68.97
N LEU A 272 -10.41 -10.89 -69.09
CA LEU A 272 -9.74 -10.64 -70.37
C LEU A 272 -9.17 -11.93 -70.98
N GLY A 273 -8.74 -12.88 -70.17
CA GLY A 273 -8.32 -14.21 -70.62
C GLY A 273 -9.45 -14.97 -71.32
N TRP A 274 -10.66 -14.94 -70.76
CA TRP A 274 -11.86 -15.52 -71.40
C TRP A 274 -12.24 -14.80 -72.68
N GLN A 275 -12.21 -13.45 -72.65
CA GLN A 275 -12.49 -12.65 -73.85
C GLN A 275 -11.49 -12.95 -74.97
N LEU A 276 -10.20 -13.09 -74.64
CA LEU A 276 -9.16 -13.40 -75.60
C LEU A 276 -9.38 -14.76 -76.26
N LEU A 277 -9.76 -15.76 -75.48
CA LEU A 277 -10.06 -17.11 -76.00
C LEU A 277 -11.22 -17.08 -77.02
N GLU A 278 -12.30 -16.35 -76.70
CA GLU A 278 -13.43 -16.18 -77.62
C GLU A 278 -13.02 -15.45 -78.91
N GLN A 279 -12.22 -14.38 -78.80
CA GLN A 279 -11.70 -13.66 -79.95
C GLN A 279 -10.81 -14.53 -80.84
N GLU A 280 -9.95 -15.36 -80.24
CA GLU A 280 -9.06 -16.28 -80.98
C GLU A 280 -9.86 -17.35 -81.74
N ASP A 281 -10.91 -17.92 -81.14
CA ASP A 281 -11.83 -18.86 -81.81
C ASP A 281 -12.58 -18.21 -82.97
N GLU A 282 -13.12 -17.00 -82.76
CA GLU A 282 -13.81 -16.27 -83.83
C GLU A 282 -12.86 -15.90 -84.98
N HIS A 283 -11.62 -15.53 -84.66
CA HIS A 283 -10.60 -15.23 -85.65
C HIS A 283 -10.27 -16.46 -86.52
N GLU A 284 -10.07 -17.63 -85.89
CA GLU A 284 -9.83 -18.88 -86.61
C GLU A 284 -11.03 -19.26 -87.50
N ARG A 285 -12.26 -19.07 -87.01
CA ARG A 285 -13.48 -19.27 -87.81
C ARG A 285 -13.50 -18.37 -89.04
N PHE A 286 -13.14 -17.09 -88.91
CA PHE A 286 -13.11 -16.17 -90.06
C PHE A 286 -12.03 -16.54 -91.09
N LEU A 287 -10.84 -16.97 -90.65
CA LEU A 287 -9.79 -17.46 -91.54
C LEU A 287 -10.23 -18.70 -92.32
N SER A 288 -10.91 -19.64 -91.65
CA SER A 288 -11.48 -20.83 -92.30
C SER A 288 -12.50 -20.45 -93.38
N LEU A 289 -13.42 -19.54 -93.07
CA LEU A 289 -14.44 -19.08 -94.02
C LEU A 289 -13.85 -18.25 -95.19
N GLU A 290 -12.78 -17.48 -94.95
CA GLU A 290 -12.01 -16.83 -96.01
C GLU A 290 -11.37 -17.86 -96.94
N GLN A 291 -10.75 -18.90 -96.37
CA GLN A 291 -10.10 -19.97 -97.13
C GLN A 291 -11.11 -20.73 -97.98
N ASP A 292 -12.26 -21.09 -97.42
CA ASP A 292 -13.35 -21.74 -98.17
C ASP A 292 -13.86 -20.86 -99.31
N GLY A 293 -14.06 -19.56 -99.06
CA GLY A 293 -14.44 -18.60 -100.11
C GLY A 293 -13.39 -18.51 -101.22
N THR A 294 -12.12 -18.52 -100.86
CA THR A 294 -11.00 -18.45 -101.82
C THR A 294 -10.91 -19.73 -102.67
N LEU A 295 -11.06 -20.90 -102.05
CA LEU A 295 -11.06 -22.19 -102.75
C LEU A 295 -12.25 -22.30 -103.71
N ASN A 296 -13.44 -21.87 -103.28
CA ASN A 296 -14.62 -21.81 -104.13
C ASN A 296 -14.45 -20.84 -105.29
N TRP A 297 -13.85 -19.67 -105.05
CA TRP A 297 -13.56 -18.71 -106.12
C TRP A 297 -12.68 -19.33 -107.21
N ILE A 298 -11.57 -20.00 -106.82
CA ILE A 298 -10.66 -20.71 -107.73
C ILE A 298 -11.44 -21.77 -108.52
N TYR A 299 -12.19 -22.62 -107.83
CA TYR A 299 -12.96 -23.69 -108.45
C TYR A 299 -13.95 -23.17 -109.50
N TYR A 300 -14.80 -22.22 -109.15
CA TYR A 300 -15.80 -21.68 -110.06
C TYR A 300 -15.19 -20.81 -111.17
N SER A 301 -14.08 -20.12 -110.93
CA SER A 301 -13.33 -19.41 -111.98
C SER A 301 -12.79 -20.38 -113.03
N ASP A 302 -12.25 -21.52 -112.60
CA ASP A 302 -11.73 -22.55 -113.50
C ASP A 302 -12.86 -23.21 -114.31
N GLN A 303 -13.99 -23.52 -113.67
CA GLN A 303 -15.17 -24.08 -114.34
C GLN A 303 -15.77 -23.10 -115.35
N ALA A 304 -15.94 -21.83 -114.98
CA ALA A 304 -16.40 -20.78 -115.89
C ALA A 304 -15.50 -20.69 -117.12
N ASN A 305 -14.18 -20.68 -116.92
CA ASN A 305 -13.22 -20.66 -118.04
C ASN A 305 -13.32 -21.95 -118.88
N HIS A 306 -13.50 -23.12 -118.27
CA HIS A 306 -13.68 -24.38 -118.98
C HIS A 306 -14.93 -24.35 -119.88
N HIS A 307 -16.10 -24.02 -119.32
CA HIS A 307 -17.36 -23.87 -120.06
C HIS A 307 -17.25 -22.81 -121.18
N TYR A 308 -16.53 -21.71 -120.92
CA TYR A 308 -16.25 -20.72 -121.96
C TYR A 308 -15.42 -21.27 -123.13
N GLN A 309 -14.42 -22.14 -122.87
CA GLN A 309 -13.67 -22.79 -123.95
C GLN A 309 -14.52 -23.80 -124.71
N LEU A 310 -15.39 -24.55 -124.03
CA LEU A 310 -16.33 -25.47 -124.67
C LEU A 310 -17.28 -24.69 -125.59
N TYR A 311 -17.91 -23.63 -125.08
CA TYR A 311 -18.74 -22.72 -125.87
C TYR A 311 -18.03 -22.21 -127.13
N LYS A 312 -16.75 -21.82 -127.04
CA LYS A 312 -15.96 -21.39 -128.20
C LYS A 312 -15.78 -22.46 -129.28
N MET A 313 -15.78 -23.74 -128.88
CA MET A 313 -15.59 -24.87 -129.79
C MET A 313 -16.91 -25.39 -130.35
N SER A 314 -17.97 -25.41 -129.53
CA SER A 314 -19.28 -25.98 -129.85
C SER A 314 -20.28 -24.93 -130.40
N ASN A 315 -20.16 -23.68 -129.96
CA ASN A 315 -21.16 -22.61 -130.07
C ASN A 315 -22.53 -23.00 -129.47
N ASP A 316 -22.53 -23.86 -128.44
CA ASP A 316 -23.71 -24.30 -127.71
C ASP A 316 -24.15 -23.26 -126.67
N SER A 317 -25.43 -22.91 -126.65
CA SER A 317 -25.96 -21.94 -125.69
C SER A 317 -25.93 -22.43 -124.24
N ASP A 318 -25.97 -23.75 -124.04
CA ASP A 318 -25.99 -24.32 -122.69
C ASP A 318 -24.60 -24.16 -122.02
N ASP A 319 -23.51 -24.41 -122.78
CA ASP A 319 -22.13 -24.14 -122.32
C ASP A 319 -21.90 -22.66 -121.95
N LEU A 320 -22.57 -21.73 -122.65
CA LEU A 320 -22.51 -20.30 -122.34
C LEU A 320 -23.29 -19.97 -121.05
N MET A 321 -24.42 -20.62 -120.80
CA MET A 321 -25.20 -20.42 -119.58
C MET A 321 -24.46 -20.94 -118.35
N ASP A 322 -23.89 -22.14 -118.43
CA ASP A 322 -23.09 -22.73 -117.35
C ASP A 322 -21.86 -21.86 -117.05
N CYS A 323 -21.21 -21.30 -118.09
CA CYS A 323 -20.12 -20.34 -117.92
C CYS A 323 -20.54 -19.09 -117.13
N LEU A 324 -21.72 -18.54 -117.41
CA LEU A 324 -22.22 -17.34 -116.71
C LEU A 324 -22.59 -17.64 -115.26
N GLU A 325 -23.22 -18.79 -115.01
CA GLU A 325 -23.56 -19.24 -113.65
C GLU A 325 -22.31 -19.47 -112.80
N ASP A 326 -21.31 -20.19 -113.32
CA ASP A 326 -20.03 -20.38 -112.64
C ASP A 326 -19.29 -19.06 -112.44
N TYR A 327 -19.35 -18.14 -113.40
CA TYR A 327 -18.77 -16.82 -113.25
C TYR A 327 -19.41 -16.04 -112.10
N ASP A 328 -20.75 -16.02 -112.02
CA ASP A 328 -21.48 -15.36 -110.93
C ASP A 328 -21.19 -16.01 -109.57
N ASN A 329 -21.16 -17.34 -109.51
CA ASN A 329 -20.77 -18.09 -108.30
C ASN A 329 -19.33 -17.76 -107.87
N SER A 330 -18.42 -17.61 -108.83
CA SER A 330 -17.04 -17.20 -108.58
C SER A 330 -16.98 -15.77 -108.01
N GLN A 331 -17.73 -14.82 -108.58
CA GLN A 331 -17.79 -13.45 -108.07
C GLN A 331 -18.37 -13.39 -106.64
N TYR A 332 -19.39 -14.19 -106.34
CA TYR A 332 -19.93 -14.29 -104.99
C TYR A 332 -18.91 -14.88 -104.00
N ALA A 333 -18.20 -15.94 -104.40
CA ALA A 333 -17.20 -16.59 -103.54
C ALA A 333 -16.04 -15.66 -103.16
N ILE A 334 -15.52 -14.86 -104.11
CA ILE A 334 -14.45 -13.89 -103.80
C ILE A 334 -14.94 -12.71 -102.94
N GLN A 335 -16.20 -12.28 -103.11
CA GLN A 335 -16.78 -11.27 -102.23
C GLN A 335 -16.88 -11.78 -100.78
N LEU A 336 -17.30 -13.04 -100.61
CA LEU A 336 -17.39 -13.68 -99.30
C LEU A 336 -16.01 -13.84 -98.65
N ALA A 337 -15.00 -14.26 -99.43
CA ALA A 337 -13.62 -14.34 -98.97
C ALA A 337 -13.10 -12.97 -98.48
N ASN A 338 -13.27 -11.92 -99.28
CA ASN A 338 -12.87 -10.56 -98.91
C ASN A 338 -13.60 -10.04 -97.65
N TYR A 339 -14.89 -10.38 -97.49
CA TYR A 339 -15.65 -10.01 -96.30
C TYR A 339 -15.07 -10.65 -95.03
N TYR A 340 -14.80 -11.97 -95.06
CA TYR A 340 -14.23 -12.67 -93.91
C TYR A 340 -12.78 -12.30 -93.64
N SER A 341 -11.98 -12.02 -94.68
CA SER A 341 -10.63 -11.46 -94.52
C SER A 341 -10.66 -10.12 -93.75
N GLY A 342 -11.61 -9.23 -94.07
CA GLY A 342 -11.82 -7.99 -93.33
C GLY A 342 -12.23 -8.21 -91.87
N LYS A 343 -13.06 -9.23 -91.60
CA LYS A 343 -13.45 -9.61 -90.23
C LYS A 343 -12.28 -10.20 -89.45
N ALA A 344 -11.48 -11.07 -90.05
CA ALA A 344 -10.27 -11.63 -89.45
C ALA A 344 -9.27 -10.51 -89.08
N ASN A 345 -9.01 -9.56 -89.99
CA ASN A 345 -8.13 -8.42 -89.69
C ASN A 345 -8.62 -7.57 -88.50
N ASN A 346 -9.92 -7.28 -88.42
CA ASN A 346 -10.49 -6.57 -87.27
C ASN A 346 -10.35 -7.37 -85.97
N MET A 347 -10.59 -8.68 -86.02
CA MET A 347 -10.45 -9.53 -84.84
C MET A 347 -8.99 -9.63 -84.39
N SER A 348 -8.04 -9.72 -85.33
CA SER A 348 -6.60 -9.69 -85.03
C SER A 348 -6.18 -8.40 -84.29
N ASN A 349 -6.74 -7.25 -84.68
CA ASN A 349 -6.50 -5.99 -83.98
C ASN A 349 -7.07 -6.01 -82.54
N ASN A 350 -8.27 -6.56 -82.35
CA ASN A 350 -8.87 -6.71 -81.01
C ASN A 350 -8.04 -7.64 -80.12
N ILE A 351 -7.61 -8.79 -80.64
CA ILE A 351 -6.71 -9.74 -79.96
C ILE A 351 -5.44 -9.02 -79.51
N THR A 352 -4.84 -8.21 -80.40
CA THR A 352 -3.62 -7.45 -80.10
C THR A 352 -3.86 -6.44 -78.98
N TYR A 353 -4.99 -5.72 -79.02
CA TYR A 353 -5.39 -4.78 -77.97
C TYR A 353 -5.58 -5.48 -76.62
N THR A 354 -6.39 -6.55 -76.58
CA THR A 354 -6.65 -7.34 -75.35
C THR A 354 -5.34 -7.88 -74.76
N LYS A 355 -4.45 -8.44 -75.58
CA LYS A 355 -3.11 -8.88 -75.13
C LYS A 355 -2.28 -7.72 -74.57
N GLY A 356 -2.35 -6.54 -75.17
CA GLY A 356 -1.68 -5.33 -74.66
C GLY A 356 -2.16 -4.92 -73.28
N VAL A 357 -3.49 -4.90 -73.06
CA VAL A 357 -4.09 -4.59 -71.75
C VAL A 357 -3.72 -5.65 -70.71
N MET A 358 -3.80 -6.93 -71.05
CA MET A 358 -3.41 -8.03 -70.16
C MET A 358 -1.93 -7.93 -69.74
N LEU A 359 -1.03 -7.53 -70.64
CA LEU A 359 0.38 -7.31 -70.30
C LEU A 359 0.55 -6.18 -69.28
N GLN A 360 -0.20 -5.08 -69.43
CA GLN A 360 -0.17 -3.97 -68.47
C GLN A 360 -0.67 -4.42 -67.09
N ILE A 361 -1.81 -5.11 -67.03
CA ILE A 361 -2.37 -5.66 -65.79
C ILE A 361 -1.40 -6.64 -65.14
N SER A 362 -0.79 -7.53 -65.91
CA SER A 362 0.21 -8.48 -65.40
C SER A 362 1.42 -7.77 -64.78
N SER A 363 1.90 -6.69 -65.41
CA SER A 363 2.97 -5.85 -64.85
C SER A 363 2.56 -5.18 -63.54
N ASN A 364 1.32 -4.67 -63.46
CA ASN A 364 0.77 -4.08 -62.24
C ASN A 364 0.69 -5.12 -61.11
N ILE A 365 0.12 -6.30 -61.37
CA ILE A 365 0.03 -7.42 -60.40
C ILE A 365 1.42 -7.78 -59.86
N GLN A 366 2.43 -7.91 -60.73
CA GLN A 366 3.80 -8.21 -60.30
C GLN A 366 4.37 -7.12 -59.40
N SER A 367 4.11 -5.86 -59.71
CA SER A 367 4.61 -4.71 -58.94
C SER A 367 3.93 -4.62 -57.56
N LEU A 368 2.61 -4.83 -57.50
CA LEU A 368 1.85 -4.92 -56.25
C LEU A 368 2.29 -6.08 -55.36
N ALA A 369 2.52 -7.26 -55.96
CA ALA A 369 2.95 -8.42 -55.21
C ALA A 369 4.35 -8.24 -54.58
N GLN A 370 5.18 -7.38 -55.16
CA GLN A 370 6.47 -6.98 -54.57
C GLN A 370 6.33 -5.95 -53.45
N ALA A 371 5.21 -5.23 -53.42
CA ALA A 371 4.90 -4.24 -52.39
C ALA A 371 4.02 -4.80 -51.26
N ASP A 372 3.82 -6.12 -51.23
CA ASP A 372 3.14 -6.80 -50.13
C ASP A 372 3.80 -6.46 -48.79
N LEU A 373 3.03 -5.84 -47.90
CA LEU A 373 3.49 -5.42 -46.57
C LEU A 373 3.20 -6.48 -45.50
N THR A 374 2.80 -7.70 -45.88
CA THR A 374 2.47 -8.77 -44.92
C THR A 374 3.60 -9.06 -43.93
N THR A 375 4.87 -9.02 -44.38
CA THR A 375 6.02 -9.29 -43.50
C THR A 375 6.20 -8.16 -42.48
N GLU A 376 6.15 -6.92 -42.95
CA GLU A 376 6.25 -5.69 -42.17
C GLU A 376 5.09 -5.59 -41.18
N LEU A 377 3.87 -5.87 -41.62
CA LEU A 377 2.66 -5.88 -40.79
C LEU A 377 2.76 -6.90 -39.65
N ASN A 378 3.31 -8.10 -39.91
CA ASN A 378 3.56 -9.09 -38.86
C ASN A 378 4.60 -8.57 -37.85
N ALA A 379 5.71 -8.00 -38.32
CA ALA A 379 6.75 -7.45 -37.45
C ALA A 379 6.25 -6.28 -36.59
N VAL A 380 5.45 -5.38 -37.17
CA VAL A 380 4.83 -4.27 -36.45
C VAL A 380 3.76 -4.77 -35.47
N SER A 381 3.00 -5.79 -35.84
CA SER A 381 2.03 -6.43 -34.94
C SER A 381 2.71 -7.04 -33.72
N ASP A 382 3.85 -7.71 -33.89
CA ASP A 382 4.64 -8.25 -32.77
C ASP A 382 5.18 -7.14 -31.85
N LYS A 383 5.69 -6.04 -32.42
CA LYS A 383 6.10 -4.86 -31.65
C LYS A 383 4.94 -4.24 -30.88
N PHE A 384 3.79 -4.07 -31.52
CA PHE A 384 2.58 -3.56 -30.88
C PHE A 384 2.14 -4.46 -29.73
N ASN A 385 2.11 -5.78 -29.92
CA ASN A 385 1.73 -6.73 -28.87
C ASN A 385 2.67 -6.64 -27.66
N LEU A 386 3.98 -6.46 -27.90
CA LEU A 386 4.96 -6.26 -26.84
C LEU A 386 4.74 -4.92 -26.11
N ALA A 387 4.65 -3.81 -26.84
CA ALA A 387 4.44 -2.48 -26.28
C ALA A 387 3.12 -2.39 -25.50
N SER A 388 2.04 -2.95 -26.05
CA SER A 388 0.74 -3.07 -25.39
C SER A 388 0.82 -3.87 -24.09
N SER A 389 1.52 -5.01 -24.08
CA SER A 389 1.72 -5.78 -22.83
C SER A 389 2.52 -5.03 -21.79
N GLN A 390 3.55 -4.28 -22.21
CA GLN A 390 4.37 -3.47 -21.31
C GLN A 390 3.58 -2.28 -20.74
N TYR A 391 2.81 -1.60 -21.58
CA TYR A 391 1.95 -0.49 -21.19
C TYR A 391 0.86 -0.93 -20.22
N GLN A 392 0.22 -2.07 -20.47
CA GLN A 392 -0.78 -2.67 -19.56
C GLN A 392 -0.17 -2.95 -18.18
N ARG A 393 1.01 -3.59 -18.13
CA ARG A 393 1.71 -3.86 -16.86
C ARG A 393 2.09 -2.57 -16.14
N TYR A 394 2.53 -1.56 -16.88
CA TYR A 394 2.81 -0.24 -16.34
C TYR A 394 1.56 0.36 -15.66
N LEU A 395 0.42 0.37 -16.34
CA LEU A 395 -0.85 0.89 -15.79
C LEU A 395 -1.28 0.13 -14.54
N GLU A 396 -1.18 -1.20 -14.55
CA GLU A 396 -1.49 -2.05 -13.40
C GLU A 396 -0.57 -1.75 -12.20
N SER A 397 0.74 -1.65 -12.42
CA SER A 397 1.71 -1.29 -11.39
C SER A 397 1.46 0.11 -10.84
N TYR A 398 1.21 1.09 -11.71
CA TYR A 398 0.92 2.47 -11.31
C TYR A 398 -0.35 2.55 -10.46
N HIS A 399 -1.43 1.91 -10.91
CA HIS A 399 -2.70 1.90 -10.18
C HIS A 399 -2.58 1.15 -8.84
N SER A 400 -1.83 0.05 -8.80
CA SER A 400 -1.54 -0.69 -7.56
C SER A 400 -0.75 0.17 -6.57
N ALA A 401 0.30 0.85 -7.02
CA ALA A 401 1.13 1.71 -6.16
C ALA A 401 0.32 2.91 -5.64
N GLN A 402 -0.49 3.54 -6.49
CA GLN A 402 -1.35 4.64 -6.09
C GLN A 402 -2.43 4.20 -5.09
N THR A 403 -3.08 3.06 -5.31
CA THR A 403 -4.05 2.50 -4.36
C THR A 403 -3.38 2.12 -3.04
N GLY A 404 -2.17 1.57 -3.08
CA GLY A 404 -1.37 1.27 -1.90
C GLY A 404 -1.04 2.52 -1.09
N LEU A 405 -0.68 3.62 -1.77
CA LEU A 405 -0.41 4.92 -1.16
C LEU A 405 -1.66 5.50 -0.47
N GLU A 406 -2.81 5.48 -1.14
CA GLU A 406 -4.07 5.98 -0.61
C GLU A 406 -4.53 5.18 0.61
N ASN A 407 -4.47 3.85 0.53
CA ASN A 407 -4.80 2.97 1.65
C ASN A 407 -3.86 3.18 2.84
N ALA A 408 -2.55 3.28 2.61
CA ALA A 408 -1.58 3.50 3.68
C ALA A 408 -1.88 4.81 4.42
N GLN A 409 -2.18 5.90 3.68
CA GLN A 409 -2.57 7.18 4.26
C GLN A 409 -3.86 7.06 5.10
N GLU A 410 -4.90 6.40 4.59
CA GLU A 410 -6.15 6.21 5.32
C GLU A 410 -5.96 5.41 6.63
N LEU A 411 -5.16 4.35 6.59
CA LEU A 411 -4.84 3.56 7.79
C LEU A 411 -4.02 4.37 8.80
N ILE A 412 -3.02 5.14 8.35
CA ILE A 412 -2.23 6.03 9.22
C ILE A 412 -3.16 7.00 9.95
N ASP A 413 -4.03 7.69 9.23
CA ASP A 413 -4.95 8.68 9.79
C ASP A 413 -5.91 8.04 10.81
N SER A 414 -6.43 6.84 10.50
CA SER A 414 -7.32 6.08 11.38
C SER A 414 -6.64 5.61 12.68
N LEU A 415 -5.39 5.13 12.59
CA LEU A 415 -4.63 4.70 13.76
C LEU A 415 -4.21 5.90 14.62
N LEU A 416 -3.82 7.02 14.00
CA LEU A 416 -3.51 8.26 14.68
C LEU A 416 -4.75 8.87 15.37
N GLU A 417 -5.94 8.75 14.80
CA GLU A 417 -7.19 9.17 15.48
C GLU A 417 -7.47 8.32 16.73
N GLN A 418 -7.00 7.08 16.79
CA GLN A 418 -7.16 6.21 17.96
C GLN A 418 -6.09 6.45 19.03
N SER A 419 -4.93 7.00 18.66
CA SER A 419 -3.81 7.29 19.55
C SER A 419 -4.16 8.35 20.62
N LEU A 420 -3.85 8.03 21.87
CA LEU A 420 -4.02 8.97 22.99
C LEU A 420 -2.94 10.06 22.93
N ALA A 421 -1.71 9.68 22.58
CA ALA A 421 -0.60 10.62 22.46
C ALA A 421 -0.83 11.65 21.34
N ASN A 422 -1.51 11.26 20.26
CA ASN A 422 -1.95 12.18 19.20
C ASN A 422 -2.98 13.19 19.69
N LYS A 423 -4.03 12.71 20.38
CA LYS A 423 -5.11 13.58 20.91
C LYS A 423 -4.59 14.62 21.90
N SER A 424 -3.59 14.24 22.68
CA SER A 424 -2.95 15.12 23.66
C SER A 424 -1.82 15.97 23.06
N GLY A 425 -1.47 15.78 21.78
CA GLY A 425 -0.47 16.60 21.07
C GLY A 425 0.98 16.27 21.39
N TYR A 426 1.28 15.07 21.90
CA TYR A 426 2.63 14.61 22.24
C TYR A 426 3.43 14.07 21.04
N ILE A 427 2.76 13.77 19.92
CA ILE A 427 3.38 13.19 18.72
C ILE A 427 3.24 14.11 17.50
N GLN A 428 4.11 13.89 16.52
CA GLN A 428 4.01 14.50 15.20
C GLN A 428 2.86 13.87 14.40
N PRO A 429 1.93 14.69 13.84
CA PRO A 429 0.74 14.19 13.16
C PRO A 429 0.96 13.33 11.92
N SER A 430 2.18 13.26 11.38
CA SER A 430 2.49 12.59 10.11
C SER A 430 3.47 11.42 10.22
N SER A 431 4.11 11.23 11.37
CA SER A 431 5.15 10.18 11.54
C SER A 431 4.85 9.20 12.66
N GLY A 432 3.91 9.51 13.57
CA GLY A 432 3.68 8.71 14.77
C GLY A 432 4.86 8.73 15.75
N GLU A 433 5.76 9.71 15.62
CA GLU A 433 6.89 9.89 16.54
C GLU A 433 6.60 10.95 17.59
N PHE A 434 7.01 10.69 18.84
CA PHE A 434 7.02 11.71 19.88
C PHE A 434 7.88 12.91 19.45
N ILE A 435 7.44 14.11 19.81
CA ILE A 435 8.12 15.35 19.42
C ILE A 435 9.55 15.40 19.99
N SER A 436 9.75 14.85 21.19
CA SER A 436 11.05 14.63 21.83
C SER A 436 10.96 13.55 22.91
N GLU A 437 12.10 13.05 23.39
CA GLU A 437 12.16 12.13 24.53
C GLU A 437 11.54 12.75 25.81
N GLU A 438 11.74 14.05 26.06
CA GLU A 438 11.14 14.77 27.21
C GLU A 438 9.59 14.78 27.15
N VAL A 439 9.04 14.90 25.93
CA VAL A 439 7.60 14.90 25.67
C VAL A 439 7.03 13.49 25.84
N GLN A 440 7.82 12.45 25.50
CA GLN A 440 7.47 11.06 25.76
C GLN A 440 7.46 10.75 27.27
N GLU A 441 8.46 11.21 28.03
CA GLU A 441 8.49 11.08 29.49
C GLU A 441 7.29 11.78 30.13
N SER A 442 6.97 12.99 29.67
CA SER A 442 5.80 13.74 30.14
C SER A 442 4.48 13.01 29.90
N PHE A 443 4.32 12.35 28.74
CA PHE A 443 3.15 11.51 28.45
C PHE A 443 3.06 10.30 29.39
N ILE A 444 4.19 9.63 29.65
CA ILE A 444 4.25 8.48 30.56
C ILE A 444 3.91 8.93 32.00
N GLU A 445 4.43 10.07 32.45
CA GLU A 445 4.09 10.65 33.76
C GLU A 445 2.60 11.05 33.85
N GLU A 446 2.03 11.63 32.80
CA GLU A 446 0.60 11.98 32.75
C GLU A 446 -0.27 10.71 32.87
N VAL A 447 0.09 9.64 32.16
CA VAL A 447 -0.62 8.36 32.26
C VAL A 447 -0.49 7.74 33.66
N HIS A 448 0.66 7.90 34.33
CA HIS A 448 0.91 7.37 35.68
C HIS A 448 0.47 8.28 36.85
N THR A 449 -0.17 9.42 36.56
CA THR A 449 -0.49 10.42 37.60
C THR A 449 -1.42 9.86 38.68
N GLU A 450 -2.39 9.00 38.33
CA GLU A 450 -3.37 8.47 39.28
C GLU A 450 -2.75 7.40 40.21
N SER A 451 -1.97 6.46 39.66
CA SER A 451 -1.23 5.49 40.49
C SER A 451 -0.17 6.16 41.37
N ALA A 452 0.55 7.16 40.86
CA ALA A 452 1.53 7.93 41.64
C ALA A 452 0.87 8.65 42.83
N ALA A 453 -0.29 9.28 42.63
CA ALA A 453 -1.05 9.91 43.71
C ALA A 453 -1.47 8.89 44.79
N LYS A 454 -1.83 7.66 44.39
CA LYS A 454 -2.18 6.57 45.33
C LYS A 454 -0.98 6.07 46.12
N TYR A 455 0.21 6.02 45.51
CA TYR A 455 1.45 5.71 46.23
C TYR A 455 1.79 6.80 47.26
N GLU A 456 1.57 8.07 46.96
CA GLU A 456 1.81 9.15 47.93
C GLU A 456 0.79 9.08 49.09
N LEU A 457 -0.50 8.82 48.82
CA LEU A 457 -1.51 8.60 49.87
C LEU A 457 -1.16 7.40 50.77
N SER A 458 -0.65 6.31 50.19
CA SER A 458 -0.17 5.16 50.97
C SER A 458 0.96 5.56 51.92
N LYS A 459 1.92 6.36 51.43
CA LYS A 459 3.06 6.83 52.20
C LYS A 459 2.64 7.77 53.34
N GLU A 460 1.67 8.65 53.09
CA GLU A 460 1.04 9.46 54.13
C GLU A 460 0.40 8.57 55.22
N SER A 461 -0.38 7.54 54.83
CA SER A 461 -0.97 6.60 55.80
C SER A 461 0.07 5.76 56.56
N VAL A 462 1.22 5.44 55.98
CA VAL A 462 2.33 4.78 56.71
C VAL A 462 2.92 5.72 57.76
N ASN A 463 3.16 6.98 57.39
CA ASN A 463 3.71 7.97 58.33
C ASN A 463 2.75 8.22 59.50
N GLU A 464 1.44 8.30 59.23
CA GLU A 464 0.40 8.43 60.27
C GLU A 464 0.35 7.20 61.18
N ALA A 465 0.46 5.98 60.63
CA ALA A 465 0.52 4.75 61.44
C ALA A 465 1.77 4.70 62.34
N GLU A 466 2.92 5.19 61.86
CA GLU A 466 4.16 5.26 62.64
C GLU A 466 4.06 6.28 63.79
N GLU A 467 3.44 7.43 63.55
CA GLU A 467 3.18 8.44 64.59
C GLU A 467 2.27 7.89 65.71
N VAL A 468 1.18 7.21 65.34
CA VAL A 468 0.26 6.58 66.30
C VAL A 468 0.95 5.44 67.09
N ARG A 469 1.83 4.64 66.45
CA ARG A 469 2.62 3.60 67.14
C ARG A 469 3.65 4.16 68.11
N ASN A 470 4.23 5.32 67.82
CA ASN A 470 5.14 5.98 68.76
C ASN A 470 4.39 6.36 70.06
N VAL A 471 3.15 6.85 69.95
CA VAL A 471 2.25 7.08 71.09
C VAL A 471 1.94 5.77 71.83
N ALA A 472 1.63 4.68 71.12
CA ALA A 472 1.40 3.36 71.73
C ALA A 472 2.59 2.87 72.56
N THR A 473 3.81 3.09 72.07
CA THR A 473 5.06 2.70 72.74
C THR A 473 5.26 3.47 74.04
N GLU A 474 4.94 4.77 74.05
CA GLU A 474 4.99 5.63 75.24
C GLU A 474 3.90 5.27 76.27
N VAL A 475 2.68 4.96 75.82
CA VAL A 475 1.57 4.47 76.67
C VAL A 475 1.94 3.12 77.29
N SER A 476 2.49 2.18 76.51
CA SER A 476 2.92 0.85 76.97
C SER A 476 4.01 0.91 78.04
N SER A 477 5.01 1.78 77.84
CA SER A 477 6.05 2.07 78.86
C SER A 477 5.44 2.56 80.17
N SER A 478 4.47 3.49 80.09
CA SER A 478 3.77 4.03 81.26
C SER A 478 2.92 2.96 81.99
N VAL A 479 2.24 2.08 81.24
CA VAL A 479 1.52 0.91 81.79
C VAL A 479 2.47 -0.02 82.55
N MET A 480 3.66 -0.28 82.02
CA MET A 480 4.67 -1.12 82.66
C MET A 480 5.08 -0.55 84.02
N PHE A 481 5.37 0.75 84.11
CA PHE A 481 5.74 1.41 85.36
C PHE A 481 4.61 1.38 86.41
N VAL A 482 3.37 1.65 86.00
CA VAL A 482 2.20 1.58 86.90
C VAL A 482 1.97 0.15 87.39
N SER A 483 2.11 -0.85 86.51
CA SER A 483 1.97 -2.28 86.83
C SER A 483 3.05 -2.77 87.80
N VAL A 484 4.32 -2.40 87.60
CA VAL A 484 5.42 -2.70 88.52
C VAL A 484 5.15 -2.08 89.90
N GLY A 485 4.67 -0.84 89.94
CA GLY A 485 4.23 -0.19 91.20
C GLY A 485 3.12 -0.98 91.90
N ASN A 486 2.13 -1.46 91.14
CA ASN A 486 1.01 -2.26 91.63
C ASN A 486 1.44 -3.62 92.20
N VAL A 487 2.29 -4.36 91.48
CA VAL A 487 2.84 -5.64 91.92
C VAL A 487 3.67 -5.45 93.20
N THR A 488 4.51 -4.42 93.24
CA THR A 488 5.35 -4.10 94.40
C THR A 488 4.50 -3.78 95.63
N LEU A 489 3.41 -3.03 95.46
CA LEU A 489 2.44 -2.76 96.52
C LEU A 489 1.62 -3.98 96.92
N GLY A 490 1.25 -4.85 95.98
CA GLY A 490 0.56 -6.11 96.25
C GLY A 490 1.42 -7.09 97.07
N ILE A 491 2.71 -7.19 96.75
CA ILE A 491 3.70 -7.96 97.53
C ILE A 491 3.78 -7.39 98.95
N ALA A 492 3.92 -6.06 99.09
CA ALA A 492 3.95 -5.41 100.40
C ALA A 492 2.65 -5.64 101.22
N GLY A 493 1.48 -5.59 100.57
CA GLY A 493 0.18 -5.89 101.19
C GLY A 493 0.04 -7.35 101.62
N GLY A 494 0.52 -8.29 100.80
CA GLY A 494 0.57 -9.71 101.13
C GLY A 494 1.51 -10.02 102.31
N MET A 495 2.60 -9.26 102.44
CA MET A 495 3.51 -9.35 103.59
C MET A 495 2.88 -8.77 104.87
N ILE A 496 2.02 -7.76 104.77
CA ILE A 496 1.30 -7.17 105.93
C ILE A 496 0.17 -8.09 106.42
N SER A 497 -0.51 -8.82 105.52
CA SER A 497 -1.65 -9.69 105.89
C SER A 497 -1.23 -11.01 106.55
N ARG A 498 0.01 -11.47 106.34
CA ARG A 498 0.59 -12.64 107.02
C ARG A 498 1.25 -12.20 108.34
N ALA A 499 0.48 -12.16 109.42
CA ALA A 499 0.92 -11.69 110.73
C ALA A 499 2.13 -12.48 111.33
N SER A 500 3.35 -11.96 111.14
CA SER A 500 4.51 -12.15 112.04
C SER A 500 5.38 -10.89 112.07
N PHE A 501 4.98 -9.89 112.87
CA PHE A 501 5.70 -8.63 113.04
C PHE A 501 6.96 -8.80 113.91
N GLY A 502 8.11 -9.07 113.26
CA GLY A 502 9.44 -8.80 113.83
C GLY A 502 9.95 -7.42 113.42
N LEU A 503 10.68 -6.72 114.29
CA LEU A 503 11.14 -5.33 114.09
C LEU A 503 11.96 -5.12 112.80
N ALA A 504 12.60 -6.17 112.28
CA ALA A 504 13.36 -6.17 111.01
C ALA A 504 12.46 -6.21 109.76
N ASN A 505 11.29 -6.85 109.82
CA ASN A 505 10.35 -6.99 108.69
C ASN A 505 9.55 -5.71 108.40
N ALA A 506 9.43 -4.79 109.37
CA ALA A 506 8.70 -3.54 109.13
C ALA A 506 9.47 -2.60 108.16
N ARG A 507 10.80 -2.54 108.25
CA ARG A 507 11.63 -1.65 107.41
C ARG A 507 11.59 -2.05 105.94
N SER A 508 11.65 -3.34 105.62
CA SER A 508 11.58 -3.85 104.24
C SER A 508 10.22 -3.59 103.60
N ILE A 509 9.13 -3.77 104.35
CA ILE A 509 7.77 -3.44 103.90
C ILE A 509 7.63 -1.93 103.62
N PHE A 510 8.15 -1.06 104.48
CA PHE A 510 8.12 0.40 104.24
C PHE A 510 8.91 0.81 102.99
N VAL A 511 10.08 0.19 102.74
CA VAL A 511 10.88 0.44 101.52
C VAL A 511 10.14 -0.06 100.28
N LEU A 512 9.50 -1.23 100.34
CA LEU A 512 8.67 -1.74 99.24
C LEU A 512 7.46 -0.84 98.96
N VAL A 513 6.77 -0.35 99.99
CA VAL A 513 5.62 0.56 99.81
C VAL A 513 6.08 1.91 99.23
N ALA A 514 7.18 2.47 99.73
CA ALA A 514 7.74 3.71 99.21
C ALA A 514 8.24 3.55 97.77
N GLY A 515 8.92 2.45 97.45
CA GLY A 515 9.39 2.11 96.11
C GLY A 515 8.24 1.86 95.14
N GLY A 516 7.23 1.07 95.53
CA GLY A 516 6.05 0.79 94.71
C GLY A 516 5.21 2.04 94.44
N MET A 517 5.03 2.91 95.45
CA MET A 517 4.37 4.22 95.26
C MET A 517 5.21 5.15 94.38
N ALA A 518 6.54 5.17 94.52
CA ALA A 518 7.41 6.01 93.70
C ALA A 518 7.36 5.62 92.22
N VAL A 519 7.54 4.33 91.93
CA VAL A 519 7.54 3.79 90.56
C VAL A 519 6.14 3.92 89.93
N GLY A 520 5.09 3.63 90.70
CA GLY A 520 3.71 3.82 90.24
C GLY A 520 3.35 5.30 90.00
N LEU A 521 3.83 6.23 90.82
CA LEU A 521 3.63 7.68 90.62
C LEU A 521 4.41 8.21 89.42
N ILE A 522 5.62 7.70 89.15
CA ILE A 522 6.38 8.04 87.94
C ILE A 522 5.63 7.58 86.70
N GLY A 523 5.14 6.33 86.69
CA GLY A 523 4.30 5.82 85.59
C GLY A 523 3.00 6.61 85.41
N LEU A 524 2.39 7.05 86.52
CA LEU A 524 1.16 7.84 86.51
C LEU A 524 1.38 9.29 86.05
N LEU A 525 2.50 9.91 86.41
CA LEU A 525 2.91 11.24 85.93
C LEU A 525 3.16 11.20 84.42
N ASN A 526 3.91 10.21 83.94
CA ASN A 526 4.18 10.04 82.51
C ASN A 526 2.89 9.78 81.72
N ALA A 527 1.99 8.93 82.25
CA ALA A 527 0.67 8.70 81.68
C ALA A 527 -0.20 9.97 81.58
N LEU A 528 -0.16 10.83 82.61
CA LEU A 528 -0.92 12.08 82.64
C LEU A 528 -0.42 13.11 81.62
N THR A 529 0.88 13.12 81.31
CA THR A 529 1.44 13.93 80.22
C THR A 529 1.15 13.39 78.82
N ILE A 530 0.74 12.12 78.69
CA ILE A 530 0.35 11.52 77.40
C ILE A 530 -1.16 11.72 77.15
N LEU A 531 -1.98 11.79 78.21
CA LEU A 531 -3.44 11.93 78.15
C LEU A 531 -3.95 13.40 78.11
N ILE A 532 -3.09 14.40 78.34
CA ILE A 532 -3.38 15.85 78.29
C ILE A 532 -2.59 16.44 77.12
#